data_AF-A0A7M3MVI7-F1
#
_entry.id   AF-A0A7M3MVI7-F1
#
_cell.length_a   1.000
_cell.length_b   1.000
_cell.length_c   1.000
_cell.angle_alpha   90.00
_cell.angle_beta   90.00
_cell.angle_gamma   90.00
#
_symmetry.space_group_name_H-M   'P 1'
#
loop_
_entity.id
_entity.type
_entity.pdbx_description
1 polymer ?
#
loop_
_entity_poly.entity_id
_entity_poly.type
_entity_poly.pdbx_seq_one_letter_code
_entity_poly.pdbx_strand_id
1 'polypeptide(L)' 'MHDGRFKSLREVIEHYNSGAKNSPTLDAIMTKPGKGFGLCLSENEIDTLIAFLHTLTDEDFLSREELGPP' A
#
# COMPACT_ATOMS: atom_id res chain seq x y z
N MET A 1 -4.49 0.32 -5.74
CA MET A 1 -5.77 1.07 -5.61
C MET A 1 -6.78 0.44 -6.56
N HIS A 2 -8.08 0.62 -6.33
CA HIS A 2 -9.13 0.02 -7.17
C HIS A 2 -9.06 0.47 -8.64
N ASP A 3 -8.43 1.62 -8.90
CA ASP A 3 -8.25 2.25 -10.22
C ASP A 3 -6.90 1.91 -10.88
N GLY A 4 -6.06 1.09 -10.26
CA GLY A 4 -4.75 0.72 -10.81
C GLY A 4 -3.75 1.88 -10.96
N ARG A 5 -3.97 3.04 -10.31
CA ARG A 5 -3.14 4.24 -10.53
C ARG A 5 -1.68 4.15 -10.06
N PHE A 6 -1.35 3.14 -9.25
CA PHE A 6 -0.01 2.90 -8.72
C PHE A 6 0.55 1.62 -9.32
N LYS A 7 1.82 1.68 -9.72
CA LYS A 7 2.54 0.59 -10.39
C LYS A 7 3.38 -0.26 -9.43
N SER A 8 3.51 0.16 -8.17
CA SER A 8 4.30 -0.55 -7.18
C SER A 8 3.63 -0.56 -5.80
N LEU A 9 3.99 -1.55 -4.98
CA LEU A 9 3.59 -1.59 -3.55
C LEU A 9 4.14 -0.37 -2.79
N ARG A 10 5.35 0.09 -3.14
CA ARG A 10 5.95 1.28 -2.53
C ARG A 10 5.11 2.53 -2.77
N GLU A 11 4.63 2.77 -4.00
CA GLU A 11 3.74 3.90 -4.30
C GLU A 11 2.42 3.82 -3.52
N VAL A 12 1.88 2.60 -3.31
CA VAL A 12 0.70 2.40 -2.47
C VAL A 12 0.99 2.76 -1.01
N ILE A 13 2.12 2.32 -0.46
CA ILE A 13 2.50 2.64 0.92
C ILE A 13 2.72 4.14 1.07
N GLU A 14 3.43 4.79 0.13
CA GLU A 14 3.67 6.23 0.15
C GLU A 14 2.38 7.05 0.12
N HIS A 15 1.35 6.58 -0.60
CA HIS A 15 0.05 7.23 -0.59
C HIS A 15 -0.55 7.36 0.81
N TYR A 16 -0.38 6.34 1.67
CA TYR A 16 -0.81 6.40 3.06
C TYR A 16 0.24 7.02 3.98
N ASN A 17 1.51 6.93 3.62
CA ASN A 17 2.62 7.40 4.44
C ASN A 17 2.67 8.94 4.51
N SER A 18 2.57 9.59 3.35
CA SER A 18 2.71 11.04 3.18
C SER A 18 1.74 11.65 2.18
N GLY A 19 1.10 10.82 1.33
CA GLY A 19 0.25 11.26 0.23
C GLY A 19 -1.22 11.52 0.58
N ALA A 20 -1.60 11.46 1.85
CA ALA A 20 -2.97 11.72 2.29
C ALA A 20 -3.36 13.18 2.01
N LYS A 21 -4.54 13.37 1.41
CA LYS A 21 -5.08 14.70 1.07
C LYS A 21 -6.41 14.90 1.75
N ASN A 22 -6.62 16.08 2.32
CA ASN A 22 -7.93 16.47 2.83
C ASN A 22 -8.96 16.43 1.70
N SER A 23 -10.05 15.73 1.94
CA SER A 23 -11.21 15.68 1.06
C SER A 23 -12.49 15.55 1.88
N PRO A 24 -13.66 15.90 1.33
CA PRO A 24 -14.94 15.74 2.03
C PRO A 24 -15.27 14.29 2.41
N THR A 25 -14.62 13.33 1.76
CA THR A 25 -14.83 11.89 1.97
C THR A 25 -13.71 11.25 2.80
N LEU A 26 -12.75 12.04 3.29
CA LEU A 26 -11.67 11.55 4.14
C LEU A 26 -12.23 11.16 5.50
N ASP A 27 -11.85 9.99 6.01
CA ASP A 27 -12.26 9.56 7.34
C ASP A 27 -11.66 10.49 8.41
N ALA A 28 -12.49 10.89 9.39
CA ALA A 28 -12.08 11.77 10.48
C ALA A 28 -10.92 11.20 11.33
N ILE A 29 -10.70 9.88 11.34
CA ILE A 29 -9.53 9.28 12.01
C ILE A 29 -8.22 9.73 11.38
N MET A 30 -8.21 9.99 10.07
CA MET A 30 -7.03 10.36 9.29
C MET A 30 -6.64 11.83 9.48
N THR A 31 -7.49 12.65 10.12
CA THR A 31 -7.20 14.06 10.41
C THR A 31 -6.74 14.29 11.85
N LYS A 32 -6.72 13.24 12.68
CA LYS A 32 -6.33 13.36 14.09
C LYS A 32 -4.84 13.74 14.22
N PRO A 33 -4.47 14.52 15.26
CA PRO A 33 -3.07 14.81 15.56
C PRO A 33 -2.23 13.52 15.65
N GLY A 34 -1.05 13.51 15.03
CA GLY A 34 -0.20 12.32 14.90
C GLY A 34 -0.55 11.38 13.74
N LYS A 35 -1.68 11.58 13.05
CA LYS A 35 -2.07 10.87 11.81
C LYS A 35 -2.43 11.80 10.64
N GLY A 36 -2.58 13.10 10.91
CA GLY A 36 -2.97 14.14 9.94
C GLY A 36 -2.02 14.33 8.74
N PHE A 37 -0.84 13.70 8.76
CA PHE A 37 0.15 13.74 7.67
C PHE A 37 0.41 12.36 7.05
N GLY A 38 -0.42 11.37 7.38
CA GLY A 38 -0.22 9.97 6.99
C GLY A 38 0.38 9.14 8.13
N LEU A 39 1.01 8.02 7.76
CA LEU A 39 1.59 7.06 8.71
C LEU A 39 2.95 7.51 9.27
N CYS A 40 3.66 8.41 8.59
CA CYS A 40 4.98 8.92 8.99
C CYS A 40 6.03 7.82 9.27
N LEU A 41 5.97 6.72 8.52
CA LEU A 41 6.96 5.65 8.50
C LEU A 41 8.29 6.17 7.96
N SER A 42 9.37 5.70 8.60
CA SER A 42 10.74 5.81 8.07
C SER A 42 10.94 4.91 6.85
N GLU A 43 11.97 5.18 6.04
CA GLU A 43 12.31 4.33 4.88
C GLU A 43 12.50 2.86 5.25
N ASN A 44 13.12 2.60 6.41
CA ASN A 44 13.34 1.23 6.88
C ASN A 44 12.00 0.54 7.24
N GLU A 45 11.07 1.25 7.87
CA GLU A 45 9.74 0.70 8.14
C GLU A 45 8.97 0.42 6.85
N ILE A 46 9.12 1.26 5.83
CA ILE A 46 8.52 1.02 4.50
C ILE A 46 9.15 -0.23 3.86
N ASP A 47 10.47 -0.35 3.84
CA ASP A 47 11.16 -1.53 3.30
C ASP A 47 10.78 -2.81 4.04
N THR A 48 10.68 -2.74 5.38
CA THR A 48 10.26 -3.87 6.20
C THR A 48 8.80 -4.25 5.92
N LEU A 49 7.92 -3.26 5.74
CA LEU A 49 6.52 -3.52 5.37
C LEU A 49 6.42 -4.14 3.98
N ILE A 50 7.20 -3.66 3.00
CA ILE A 50 7.27 -4.26 1.66
C ILE A 50 7.73 -5.71 1.76
N ALA A 51 8.80 -5.99 2.52
CA ALA A 51 9.30 -7.34 2.73
C ALA A 51 8.23 -8.24 3.37
N PHE A 52 7.52 -7.75 4.39
CA PHE A 52 6.40 -8.46 5.00
C PHE A 52 5.28 -8.76 4.01
N LEU A 53 4.85 -7.77 3.21
CA LEU A 53 3.80 -7.97 2.21
C LEU A 53 4.21 -9.00 1.14
N HIS A 54 5.49 -9.05 0.78
CA HIS A 54 5.99 -10.10 -0.12
C HIS A 54 5.90 -11.50 0.47
N THR A 55 5.86 -11.67 1.79
CA THR A 55 5.61 -12.99 2.42
C THR A 55 4.20 -13.52 2.20
N LEU A 56 3.27 -12.66 1.77
CA LEU A 56 1.90 -13.04 1.42
C LEU A 56 1.76 -13.45 -0.05
N THR A 57 2.88 -13.51 -0.79
CA THR A 57 2.90 -13.97 -2.18
C THR A 57 2.66 -15.48 -2.21
N ASP A 58 1.62 -15.89 -2.92
CA ASP A 58 1.39 -17.30 -3.23
C ASP A 58 2.20 -17.67 -4.48
N GLU A 59 3.30 -18.40 -4.29
CA GLU A 59 4.18 -18.84 -5.38
C GLU A 59 3.50 -19.86 -6.31
N ASP A 60 2.49 -20.60 -5.83
CA ASP A 60 1.72 -21.51 -6.67
C ASP A 60 0.84 -20.72 -7.65
N PHE A 61 0.28 -19.59 -7.21
CA PHE A 61 -0.50 -18.72 -8.10
C PHE A 61 0.34 -18.19 -9.27
N LEU A 62 1.63 -17.95 -9.05
CA LEU A 62 2.54 -17.44 -10.08
C LEU A 62 3.01 -18.49 -11.08
N SER A 63 3.01 -19.77 -10.68
CA SER A 63 3.67 -20.85 -11.43
C SER A 63 2.72 -21.89 -12.02
N ARG A 64 1.46 -21.95 -11.57
CA ARG A 64 0.47 -22.89 -12.11
C ARG A 64 -0.04 -22.45 -13.48
N GLU A 65 0.30 -23.22 -14.50
CA GLU A 65 -0.13 -23.01 -15.90
C GLU A 65 -1.66 -22.97 -16.05
N GLU A 66 -2.39 -23.76 -15.24
CA GLU A 66 -3.86 -23.80 -15.20
C GLU A 66 -4.52 -22.46 -14.84
N LEU A 67 -3.79 -21.55 -14.17
CA LEU A 67 -4.26 -20.22 -13.79
C LEU A 67 -3.81 -19.12 -14.78
N GLY A 68 -3.12 -19.52 -15.85
CA GLY A 68 -2.64 -18.63 -16.90
C GLY A 68 -3.75 -18.12 -17.83
N PRO A 69 -3.39 -17.30 -18.83
CA PRO A 69 -4.33 -16.86 -19.85
C PRO A 69 -4.94 -18.05 -20.61
N PRO A 70 -6.21 -17.96 -21.07
CA PRO A 70 -6.85 -19.00 -21.86
C PRO A 70 -6.22 -19.19 -23.24
#